data_AF-A0A5E4JFM1-F1
#
_entry.id   AF-A0A5E4JFM1-F1
#
_cell.length_a   1.000
_cell.length_b   1.000
_cell.length_c   1.000
_cell.angle_alpha   90.00
_cell.angle_beta   90.00
_cell.angle_gamma   90.00
#
_symmetry.space_group_name_H-M   'P 1'
#
loop_
_entity.id
_entity.type
_entity.pdbx_description
1 polymer ?
#
loop_
_entity_poly.entity_id
_entity_poly.type
_entity_poly.pdbx_seq_one_letter_code
_entity_poly.pdbx_strand_id
1 'polypeptide(L)'
;MSFLELFKKKDSAPPALEQKSEEELILGGGENMEVIIPNHVKDAKIAAAEVFMEKKSAKNIFKVTGIYDVGVHIMLTGIVSSGKLKNKMKAKVTNKDIVVEEIKIGSSTVKELLANEEGTVFVKAKHFPVIRVDDEIEFK
;
A
#
# COMPACT_ATOMS: atom_id res chain seq x y z
N MET A 1 -22.63 22.48 40.81
CA MET A 1 -22.85 23.69 39.99
C MET A 1 -21.69 23.82 39.02
N SER A 2 -21.79 23.94 37.70
CA SER A 2 -22.73 23.52 36.65
C SER A 2 -21.96 23.77 35.33
N PHE A 3 -22.06 22.88 34.34
CA PHE A 3 -21.26 22.84 33.10
C PHE A 3 -21.78 23.82 32.01
N LEU A 4 -22.21 25.03 32.40
CA LEU A 4 -23.25 25.76 31.67
C LEU A 4 -23.00 27.28 31.47
N GLU A 5 -21.75 27.73 31.43
CA GLU A 5 -21.46 29.17 31.36
C GLU A 5 -20.43 29.60 30.30
N LEU A 6 -20.49 29.12 29.05
CA LEU A 6 -19.71 29.77 27.97
C LEU A 6 -20.32 29.75 26.56
N PHE A 7 -21.60 29.40 26.43
CA PHE A 7 -22.38 29.80 25.24
C PHE A 7 -23.10 31.11 25.52
N LYS A 8 -22.45 32.24 25.26
CA LYS A 8 -23.07 33.54 24.92
C LYS A 8 -22.00 34.61 24.72
N LYS A 9 -21.77 34.98 23.47
CA LYS A 9 -21.69 36.37 23.01
C LYS A 9 -21.76 36.40 21.48
N LYS A 10 -22.98 36.65 20.98
CA LYS A 10 -23.22 37.39 19.74
C LYS A 10 -22.81 38.83 19.97
N ASP A 11 -22.27 39.49 18.94
CA ASP A 11 -22.59 40.85 18.50
C ASP A 11 -21.81 41.10 17.19
N SER A 12 -22.44 41.11 16.00
CA SER A 12 -23.16 42.24 15.35
C SER A 12 -22.17 43.37 14.94
N ALA A 13 -22.08 43.92 13.71
CA ALA A 13 -22.91 43.94 12.50
C ALA A 13 -22.07 44.48 11.25
N PRO A 14 -22.63 45.13 10.19
CA PRO A 14 -22.65 44.76 8.74
C PRO A 14 -21.85 45.79 7.85
N PRO A 15 -22.09 46.10 6.53
CA PRO A 15 -22.99 45.56 5.47
C PRO A 15 -22.38 45.38 4.04
N ALA A 16 -23.22 44.80 3.17
CA ALA A 16 -23.37 44.85 1.70
C ALA A 16 -22.35 45.52 0.76
N LEU A 17 -22.09 44.83 -0.37
CA LEU A 17 -22.00 45.41 -1.71
C LEU A 17 -22.46 44.38 -2.76
N GLU A 18 -23.67 44.58 -3.28
CA GLU A 18 -24.14 44.01 -4.55
C GLU A 18 -23.52 44.80 -5.72
N GLN A 19 -23.09 44.10 -6.77
CA GLN A 19 -23.04 44.54 -8.19
C GLN A 19 -22.62 43.29 -9.00
N LYS A 20 -23.49 42.61 -9.76
CA LYS A 20 -23.90 42.90 -11.16
C LYS A 20 -22.69 43.32 -12.01
N SER A 21 -22.29 42.68 -13.11
CA SER A 21 -23.01 41.91 -14.12
C SER A 21 -21.99 41.31 -15.11
N GLU A 22 -22.40 40.23 -15.79
CA GLU A 22 -22.22 39.94 -17.22
C GLU A 22 -20.96 40.40 -17.96
N GLU A 23 -20.22 39.42 -18.48
CA GLU A 23 -19.70 39.38 -19.86
C GLU A 23 -19.42 37.90 -20.15
N GLU A 24 -20.40 37.16 -20.67
CA GLU A 24 -20.54 36.87 -22.11
C GLU A 24 -19.22 36.44 -22.77
N LEU A 25 -19.15 35.16 -23.14
CA LEU A 25 -18.80 34.69 -24.49
C LEU A 25 -18.77 33.16 -24.52
N ILE A 26 -19.98 32.57 -24.54
CA ILE A 26 -20.18 31.26 -25.15
C ILE A 26 -20.67 31.55 -26.56
N LEU A 27 -19.90 31.05 -27.54
CA LEU A 27 -20.18 30.77 -28.95
C LEU A 27 -19.25 31.48 -29.93
N GLY A 28 -18.59 30.65 -30.74
CA GLY A 28 -18.18 31.01 -32.09
C GLY A 28 -16.71 30.78 -32.38
N GLY A 29 -16.40 29.76 -33.17
CA GLY A 29 -15.10 29.67 -33.83
C GLY A 29 -14.55 28.26 -33.93
N GLY A 30 -15.20 27.42 -34.73
CA GLY A 30 -14.52 26.27 -35.30
C GLY A 30 -13.41 26.76 -36.23
N GLU A 31 -12.16 26.52 -35.87
CA GLU A 31 -11.05 26.45 -36.80
C GLU A 31 -10.21 25.22 -36.48
N ASN A 32 -10.45 24.18 -37.28
CA ASN A 32 -9.45 23.26 -37.82
C ASN A 32 -8.30 22.83 -36.89
N MET A 33 -8.45 21.63 -36.33
CA MET A 33 -7.40 20.64 -36.53
C MET A 33 -8.00 19.23 -36.51
N GLU A 34 -8.70 18.87 -37.59
CA GLU A 34 -8.90 17.46 -37.94
C GLU A 34 -7.52 16.88 -38.25
N VAL A 35 -6.86 16.34 -37.23
CA VAL A 35 -5.72 15.45 -37.43
C VAL A 35 -6.29 14.16 -38.01
N ILE A 36 -6.35 14.07 -39.34
CA ILE A 36 -6.59 12.82 -40.05
C ILE A 36 -5.37 11.94 -39.79
N ILE A 37 -5.42 11.12 -38.73
CA ILE A 37 -4.41 10.10 -38.46
C ILE A 37 -4.61 9.00 -39.52
N PRO A 38 -3.65 8.76 -40.43
CA PRO A 38 -3.77 7.66 -41.37
C PRO A 38 -3.89 6.34 -40.60
N ASN A 39 -4.92 5.54 -40.91
CA ASN A 39 -5.23 4.27 -40.22
C ASN A 39 -4.11 3.21 -40.27
N HIS A 40 -3.01 3.45 -40.97
CA HIS A 40 -1.88 2.52 -41.10
C HIS A 40 -0.77 2.68 -40.04
N VAL A 41 -0.96 3.55 -39.03
CA VAL A 41 0.03 3.74 -37.95
C VAL A 41 -0.59 3.57 -36.56
N LYS A 42 -1.71 2.84 -36.45
CA LYS A 42 -2.38 2.57 -35.16
C LYS A 42 -1.68 1.53 -34.29
N ASP A 43 -0.76 0.73 -34.84
CA ASP A 43 -0.20 -0.40 -34.08
C ASP A 43 1.12 -0.11 -33.34
N ALA A 44 1.83 0.99 -33.62
CA ALA A 44 3.19 1.17 -33.09
C ALA A 44 3.35 2.15 -31.93
N LYS A 45 2.39 3.06 -31.69
CA LYS A 45 2.55 4.15 -30.69
C LYS A 45 1.65 4.06 -29.46
N ILE A 46 0.61 3.23 -29.48
CA ILE A 46 -0.21 2.96 -28.27
C ILE A 46 0.52 1.97 -27.34
N ALA A 47 1.33 1.07 -27.89
CA ALA A 47 2.16 0.15 -27.11
C ALA A 47 3.19 0.86 -26.22
N ALA A 48 3.69 2.04 -26.59
CA ALA A 48 4.68 2.76 -25.79
C ALA A 48 4.11 3.43 -24.53
N ALA A 49 2.81 3.75 -24.52
CA ALA A 49 2.13 4.28 -23.33
C ALA A 49 1.69 3.17 -22.37
N GLU A 50 1.48 1.94 -22.85
CA GLU A 50 1.21 0.78 -21.99
C GLU A 50 2.48 0.15 -21.37
N VAL A 51 3.67 0.48 -21.89
CA VAL A 51 4.96 -0.03 -21.36
C VAL A 51 5.42 0.69 -20.09
N PHE A 52 4.82 1.84 -19.74
CA PHE A 52 5.12 2.59 -18.51
C PHE A 52 4.08 2.42 -17.40
N MET A 53 3.21 1.40 -17.47
CA MET A 53 2.70 0.84 -16.22
C MET A 53 3.86 0.14 -15.54
N GLU A 54 4.53 0.87 -14.65
CA GLU A 54 5.36 0.30 -13.59
C GLU A 54 4.70 -1.00 -13.13
N LYS A 55 5.27 -2.14 -13.53
CA LYS A 55 5.14 -3.36 -12.75
C LYS A 55 5.74 -3.00 -11.40
N LYS A 56 4.93 -2.40 -10.52
CA LYS A 56 5.21 -2.32 -9.09
C LYS A 56 5.37 -3.77 -8.68
N SER A 57 6.61 -4.23 -8.66
CA SER A 57 6.96 -5.54 -8.14
C SER A 57 6.40 -5.53 -6.73
N ALA A 58 5.33 -6.30 -6.52
CA ALA A 58 4.67 -6.36 -5.24
C ALA A 58 5.68 -6.98 -4.27
N LYS A 59 6.29 -6.13 -3.44
CA LYS A 59 7.19 -6.57 -2.38
C LYS A 59 6.33 -7.21 -1.29
N ASN A 60 6.68 -8.42 -0.87
CA ASN A 60 6.01 -9.07 0.25
C ASN A 60 6.87 -8.82 1.49
N ILE A 61 6.51 -7.79 2.26
CA ILE A 61 7.30 -7.34 3.41
C ILE A 61 6.58 -7.76 4.68
N PHE A 62 7.29 -8.49 5.54
CA PHE A 62 6.82 -8.85 6.87
C PHE A 62 7.66 -8.13 7.92
N LYS A 63 7.00 -7.31 8.75
CA LYS A 63 7.63 -6.60 9.86
C LYS A 63 7.57 -7.45 11.11
N VAL A 64 8.73 -7.79 11.67
CA VAL A 64 8.86 -8.65 12.85
C VAL A 64 8.57 -7.85 14.13
N THR A 65 7.63 -8.33 14.95
CA THR A 65 7.32 -7.76 16.27
C THR A 65 7.81 -8.65 17.41
N GLY A 66 8.05 -9.94 17.15
CA GLY A 66 8.54 -10.88 18.16
C GLY A 66 9.21 -12.10 17.53
N ILE A 67 10.12 -12.71 18.30
CA ILE A 67 10.97 -13.80 17.84
C ILE A 67 11.08 -14.82 18.97
N TYR A 68 10.81 -16.08 18.65
CA TYR A 68 10.91 -17.18 19.60
C TYR A 68 11.59 -18.37 18.93
N ASP A 69 12.54 -18.97 19.65
CA ASP A 69 13.15 -20.24 19.26
C ASP A 69 12.26 -21.39 19.75
N VAL A 70 11.79 -22.23 18.81
CA VAL A 70 10.97 -23.41 19.10
C VAL A 70 11.70 -24.70 18.69
N GLY A 71 13.04 -24.67 18.67
CA GLY A 71 13.91 -25.82 18.42
C GLY A 71 14.26 -25.98 16.94
N VAL A 72 13.39 -26.65 16.17
CA VAL A 72 13.65 -26.93 14.74
C VAL A 72 13.27 -25.75 13.84
N HIS A 73 12.52 -24.79 14.37
CA HIS A 73 12.03 -23.62 13.65
C HIS A 73 12.25 -22.36 14.50
N ILE A 74 12.25 -21.22 13.84
CA ILE A 74 12.04 -19.93 14.51
C ILE A 74 10.60 -19.52 14.27
N MET A 75 9.93 -19.12 15.34
CA MET A 75 8.60 -18.52 15.31
C MET A 75 8.75 -17.00 15.29
N LEU A 76 8.30 -16.37 14.21
CA LEU A 76 8.28 -14.92 14.04
C LEU A 76 6.84 -14.43 14.17
N THR A 77 6.57 -13.54 15.11
CA THR A 77 5.29 -12.82 15.18
C THR A 77 5.47 -11.46 14.51
N GLY A 78 4.44 -10.97 13.82
CA GLY A 78 4.58 -9.73 13.07
C GLY A 78 3.39 -9.40 12.18
N ILE A 79 3.54 -8.33 11.41
CA ILE A 79 2.50 -7.81 10.52
C ILE A 79 3.03 -7.82 9.09
N VAL A 80 2.21 -8.25 8.12
CA VAL A 80 2.55 -8.07 6.70
C VAL A 80 2.38 -6.60 6.34
N SER A 81 3.48 -5.87 6.19
CA SER A 81 3.46 -4.45 5.83
C SER A 81 3.00 -4.23 4.39
N SER A 82 3.38 -5.12 3.46
CA SER A 82 3.00 -5.04 2.06
C SER A 82 2.95 -6.41 1.41
N GLY A 83 2.08 -6.57 0.40
CA GLY A 83 1.95 -7.80 -0.37
C GLY A 83 1.18 -8.89 0.37
N LYS A 84 1.63 -10.13 0.22
CA LYS A 84 1.07 -11.30 0.89
C LYS A 84 2.16 -12.30 1.25
N LEU A 85 1.97 -13.01 2.35
CA LEU A 85 2.88 -14.05 2.79
C LEU A 85 2.21 -15.41 2.64
N LYS A 86 2.90 -16.40 2.07
CA LYS A 86 2.40 -17.76 1.87
C LYS A 86 3.41 -18.77 2.36
N ASN A 87 2.92 -19.97 2.65
CA ASN A 87 3.78 -21.12 2.91
C ASN A 87 4.73 -21.36 1.72
N LYS A 88 5.96 -21.80 2.01
CA LYS A 88 7.07 -22.06 1.08
C LYS A 88 7.71 -20.83 0.44
N MET A 89 7.26 -19.61 0.76
CA MET A 89 7.98 -18.40 0.36
C MET A 89 9.36 -18.36 1.00
N LYS A 90 10.33 -17.77 0.30
CA LYS A 90 11.72 -17.71 0.74
C LYS A 90 12.15 -16.28 0.94
N ALA A 91 12.98 -16.06 1.95
CA ALA A 91 13.64 -14.78 2.17
C ALA A 91 15.13 -15.01 2.40
N LYS A 92 15.91 -13.96 2.17
CA LYS A 92 17.34 -13.94 2.47
C LYS A 92 17.58 -12.91 3.57
N VAL A 93 17.98 -13.37 4.75
CA VAL A 93 18.29 -12.50 5.89
C VAL A 93 19.76 -12.68 6.25
N THR A 94 20.55 -11.60 6.25
CA THR A 94 21.98 -11.63 6.60
C THR A 94 22.74 -12.73 5.84
N ASN A 95 22.50 -12.82 4.53
CA ASN A 95 23.04 -13.84 3.62
C ASN A 95 22.65 -15.29 3.88
N LYS A 96 21.71 -15.57 4.78
CA LYS A 96 21.17 -16.91 5.01
C LYS A 96 19.76 -17.02 4.45
N ASP A 97 19.47 -18.15 3.82
CA ASP A 97 18.15 -18.43 3.28
C ASP A 97 17.23 -18.98 4.37
N ILE A 98 16.03 -18.41 4.44
CA ILE A 98 14.94 -18.87 5.30
C ILE A 98 13.72 -19.20 4.43
N VAL A 99 12.93 -20.18 4.88
CA VAL A 99 11.72 -20.63 4.19
C VAL A 99 10.56 -20.65 5.16
N VAL A 100 9.44 -20.08 4.75
CA VAL A 100 8.18 -20.16 5.50
C VAL A 100 7.64 -21.58 5.41
N GLU A 101 7.38 -22.21 6.55
CA GLU A 101 6.77 -23.54 6.58
C GLU A 101 5.28 -23.47 6.88
N GLU A 102 4.94 -22.74 7.93
CA GLU A 102 3.58 -22.65 8.46
C GLU A 102 3.28 -21.21 8.84
N ILE A 103 2.03 -20.80 8.62
CA ILE A 103 1.50 -19.49 9.00
C ILE A 103 0.28 -19.70 9.89
N LYS A 104 0.17 -18.95 10.98
CA LYS A 104 -0.96 -18.97 11.91
C LYS A 104 -1.51 -17.58 12.19
N ILE A 105 -2.81 -17.51 12.42
CA ILE A 105 -3.49 -16.36 13.02
C ILE A 105 -4.11 -16.84 14.32
N GLY A 106 -3.61 -16.33 15.45
CA GLY A 106 -3.91 -16.90 16.76
C GLY A 106 -3.53 -18.38 16.83
N SER A 107 -4.51 -19.25 17.11
CA SER A 107 -4.31 -20.70 17.21
C SER A 107 -4.55 -21.47 15.90
N SER A 108 -4.99 -20.79 14.84
CA SER A 108 -5.43 -21.43 13.59
C SER A 108 -4.37 -21.33 12.50
N THR A 109 -4.08 -22.45 11.84
CA THR A 109 -3.21 -22.49 10.66
C THR A 109 -3.94 -21.96 9.43
N VAL A 110 -3.29 -21.05 8.71
CA VAL A 110 -3.83 -20.41 7.50
C VAL A 110 -2.91 -20.66 6.30
N LYS A 111 -3.42 -20.46 5.08
CA LYS A 111 -2.65 -20.65 3.84
C LYS A 111 -1.81 -19.43 3.48
N GLU A 112 -2.29 -18.25 3.85
CA GLU A 112 -1.65 -16.98 3.56
C GLU A 112 -2.02 -15.91 4.59
N LEU A 113 -1.17 -14.89 4.69
CA LEU A 113 -1.46 -13.60 5.33
C LEU A 113 -1.48 -12.52 4.25
N LEU A 114 -2.41 -11.58 4.36
CA LEU A 114 -2.55 -10.42 3.50
C LEU A 114 -1.95 -9.17 4.14
N ALA A 115 -1.79 -8.11 3.34
CA ALA A 115 -1.28 -6.83 3.83
C ALA A 115 -2.13 -6.29 4.99
N ASN A 116 -1.45 -5.76 6.00
CA ASN A 116 -1.96 -5.28 7.28
C ASN A 116 -2.52 -6.36 8.22
N GLU A 117 -2.35 -7.64 7.91
CA GLU A 117 -2.71 -8.72 8.84
C GLU A 117 -1.53 -9.05 9.77
N GLU A 118 -1.87 -9.23 11.05
CA GLU A 118 -0.96 -9.76 12.06
C GLU A 118 -1.03 -11.29 12.09
N GLY A 119 0.12 -11.92 12.22
CA GLY A 119 0.18 -13.37 12.35
C GLY A 119 1.54 -13.87 12.81
N THR A 120 1.58 -15.19 12.94
CA THR A 120 2.76 -15.93 13.36
C THR A 120 3.26 -16.79 12.20
N VAL A 121 4.55 -16.70 11.92
CA VAL A 121 5.21 -17.35 10.79
C VAL A 121 6.30 -18.26 11.34
N PHE A 122 6.21 -19.55 11.03
CA PHE A 122 7.25 -20.52 11.36
C PHE A 122 8.23 -20.62 10.19
N VAL A 123 9.49 -20.29 10.44
CA VAL A 123 10.54 -20.31 9.43
C VAL A 123 11.58 -21.38 9.72
N LYS A 124 12.02 -22.06 8.67
CA LYS A 124 13.14 -23.01 8.66
C LYS A 124 14.34 -22.42 7.95
N ALA A 125 15.53 -22.72 8.47
CA ALA A 125 16.80 -22.35 7.85
C ALA A 125 17.83 -23.45 8.10
N LYS A 126 18.77 -23.66 7.17
CA LYS A 126 19.93 -24.54 7.40
C LYS A 126 20.84 -23.97 8.50
N HIS A 127 20.97 -22.65 8.51
CA HIS A 127 21.67 -21.88 9.53
C HIS A 127 20.80 -20.68 9.87
N PHE A 128 20.38 -20.56 11.14
CA PHE A 128 19.50 -19.47 11.53
C PHE A 128 20.22 -18.11 11.42
N PRO A 129 19.64 -17.14 10.69
CA PRO A 129 20.17 -15.78 10.67
C PRO A 129 19.89 -15.08 12.01
N VAL A 130 20.66 -14.02 12.28
CA VAL A 130 20.30 -13.09 13.34
C VAL A 130 19.15 -12.23 12.82
N ILE A 131 17.98 -12.36 13.44
CA ILE A 131 16.79 -11.56 13.19
C ILE A 131 16.51 -10.75 14.46
N ARG A 132 16.08 -9.51 14.32
CA ARG A 132 15.73 -8.61 15.42
C ARG A 132 14.27 -8.17 15.34
N VAL A 133 13.76 -7.75 16.49
CA VAL A 133 12.48 -7.04 16.54
C VAL A 133 12.61 -5.76 15.70
N ASP A 134 11.53 -5.40 15.01
CA ASP A 134 11.43 -4.33 14.01
C ASP A 134 12.15 -4.57 12.67
N ASP A 135 12.80 -5.73 12.46
CA ASP A 135 13.33 -6.08 11.15
C ASP A 135 12.19 -6.22 10.12
N GLU A 136 12.44 -5.73 8.90
CA GLU A 136 11.58 -5.94 7.74
C GLU A 136 12.18 -7.02 6.84
N ILE A 137 11.45 -8.11 6.66
CA ILE A 137 11.90 -9.25 5.86
C ILE A 137 11.12 -9.28 4.55
N GLU A 138 11.85 -9.22 3.43
CA GLU A 138 11.29 -9.36 2.09
C GLU A 138 11.25 -10.83 1.66
N PHE A 139 10.03 -11.33 1.43
CA PHE A 139 9.77 -12.70 0.97
C PHE A 139 9.46 -12.74 -0.53
N LYS A 140 9.96 -13.79 -1.19
CA LYS A 140 9.80 -14.08 -2.62
C LYS A 140 9.18 -15.46 -2.86
#